data_AF-Q46TR0-F1
#
_entry.id   AF-Q46TR0-F1
#
_cell.length_a   1.000
_cell.length_b   1.000
_cell.length_c   1.000
_cell.angle_alpha   90.00
_cell.angle_beta   90.00
_cell.angle_gamma   90.00
#
_symmetry.space_group_name_H-M   'P 1'
#
loop_
_entity.id
_entity.type
_entity.pdbx_description
1 polymer ?
#
loop_
_entity_poly.entity_id
_entity_poly.type
_entity_poly.pdbx_seq_one_letter_code
_entity_poly.pdbx_strand_id
1 'polypeptide(L)' 'MRILVLGAGAIGGYYGGQLVQHGADVTFLVRPARRATMSGARQAGSERLGKRLPK' A
#
# COMPACT_ATOMS: atom_id res chain seq x y z
N MET A 1 -11.15 9.82 2.00
CA MET A 1 -10.44 9.61 3.29
C MET A 1 -9.06 9.02 3.01
N ARG A 2 -8.03 9.35 3.82
CA ARG A 2 -6.65 8.87 3.64
C ARG A 2 -6.33 7.81 4.68
N ILE A 3 -5.82 6.65 4.27
CA ILE A 3 -5.59 5.49 5.15
C ILE A 3 -4.11 5.13 5.11
N LEU A 4 -3.49 5.02 6.29
CA LEU A 4 -2.12 4.54 6.44
C LEU A 4 -2.15 3.11 6.99
N VAL A 5 -1.50 2.19 6.29
CA VAL A 5 -1.31 0.81 6.75
C VAL A 5 0.15 0.65 7.19
N LEU A 6 0.35 0.44 8.49
CA LEU A 6 1.65 0.16 9.10
C LEU A 6 1.97 -1.33 8.94
N GLY A 7 2.80 -1.67 7.96
CA GLY A 7 3.19 -3.05 7.62
C GLY A 7 2.28 -3.69 6.56
N ALA A 8 2.88 -4.17 5.47
CA ALA A 8 2.19 -4.93 4.42
C ALA A 8 2.53 -6.43 4.54
N GLY A 9 2.20 -7.03 5.68
CA GLY A 9 2.19 -8.48 5.89
C GLY A 9 0.92 -9.13 5.32
N ALA A 10 0.55 -10.31 5.81
CA ALA A 10 -0.65 -11.02 5.36
C ALA A 10 -1.92 -10.15 5.49
N ILE A 11 -2.20 -9.65 6.68
CA ILE A 11 -3.41 -8.86 6.97
C ILE A 11 -3.35 -7.47 6.34
N GLY A 12 -2.26 -6.74 6.57
CA GLY A 12 -2.10 -5.39 6.05
C GLY A 12 -2.14 -5.33 4.53
N GLY A 13 -1.51 -6.29 3.84
CA GLY A 13 -1.56 -6.40 2.39
C GLY A 13 -2.95 -6.75 1.87
N TYR A 14 -3.66 -7.70 2.50
CA TYR A 14 -4.99 -8.11 2.08
C TYR A 14 -6.01 -6.97 2.18
N TYR A 15 -6.20 -6.40 3.37
CA TYR A 15 -7.18 -5.33 3.55
C TYR A 15 -6.76 -4.04 2.87
N GLY A 16 -5.47 -3.70 2.89
CA GLY A 16 -4.96 -2.54 2.16
C GLY A 16 -5.14 -2.67 0.65
N GLY A 17 -5.00 -3.88 0.08
CA GLY A 17 -5.27 -4.17 -1.32
C GLY A 17 -6.76 -4.09 -1.66
N GLN A 18 -7.65 -4.61 -0.81
CA GLN A 18 -9.10 -4.46 -0.97
C GLN A 18 -9.51 -2.98 -0.95
N LEU A 19 -9.00 -2.21 0.02
CA LEU A 19 -9.26 -0.78 0.13
C LEU A 19 -8.84 -0.02 -1.13
N VAL A 20 -7.68 -0.36 -1.67
CA VAL A 20 -7.18 0.20 -2.94
C VAL A 20 -8.09 -0.15 -4.12
N GLN A 21 -8.56 -1.40 -4.21
CA GLN A 21 -9.51 -1.82 -5.26
C GLN A 21 -10.84 -1.06 -5.21
N HIS A 22 -11.29 -0.66 -4.01
CA HIS A 22 -12.47 0.18 -3.84
C HIS A 22 -12.18 1.69 -3.98
N GLY A 23 -11.00 2.08 -4.46
CA GLY A 23 -10.63 3.47 -4.73
C GLY A 23 -10.25 4.27 -3.47
N ALA A 24 -9.99 3.61 -2.34
CA ALA A 24 -9.51 4.29 -1.15
C ALA A 24 -8.05 4.75 -1.32
N ASP A 25 -7.76 5.91 -0.74
CA ASP A 25 -6.42 6.50 -0.75
C ASP A 25 -5.54 5.87 0.34
N VAL A 26 -4.96 4.71 0.03
CA VAL A 26 -4.14 3.93 0.96
C VAL A 26 -2.65 4.19 0.74
N THR A 27 -1.92 4.33 1.84
CA THR A 27 -0.46 4.42 1.89
C THR A 27 0.10 3.28 2.73
N PHE A 28 1.14 2.60 2.27
CA PHE A 28 1.81 1.55 3.04
C PHE A 28 3.15 2.04 3.59
N LEU A 29 3.37 1.84 4.89
CA LEU A 29 4.67 2.06 5.52
C LEU A 29 5.27 0.71 5.92
N VAL A 30 6.38 0.34 5.32
CA VAL A 30 7.08 -0.92 5.61
C VAL A 30 8.57 -0.69 5.83
N ARG A 31 9.18 -1.61 6.60
CA ARG A 31 10.63 -1.60 6.86
C ARG A 31 11.43 -1.81 5.57
N PRO A 32 12.61 -1.18 5.41
CA PRO A 32 13.45 -1.33 4.22
C PRO A 32 13.70 -2.78 3.78
N ALA A 33 13.93 -3.70 4.72
CA ALA A 33 14.16 -5.11 4.37
C ALA A 33 12.94 -5.81 3.74
N ARG A 34 11.72 -5.36 4.06
CA ARG A 34 10.46 -5.95 3.55
C ARG A 34 9.97 -5.31 2.25
N ARG A 35 10.64 -4.24 1.84
CA ARG A 35 10.30 -3.46 0.65
C ARG A 35 10.57 -4.19 -0.66
N ALA A 36 11.64 -4.98 -0.73
CA ALA A 36 12.09 -5.66 -1.94
C ALA A 36 11.12 -6.75 -2.43
N THR A 37 10.30 -7.29 -1.53
CA THR A 37 9.30 -8.33 -1.84
C THR A 37 7.96 -7.77 -2.27
N MET A 38 7.78 -6.43 -2.32
CA MET A 38 6.55 -5.79 -2.79
C MET A 38 6.72 -5.35 -4.26
N SER A 39 6.11 -6.08 -5.19
CA SER A 39 6.21 -5.89 -6.64
C SER A 39 5.52 -4.62 -7.19
N GLY A 40 4.79 -3.88 -6.35
CA GLY A 40 3.97 -2.74 -6.79
C GLY A 40 4.28 -1.38 -6.13
N ALA A 41 5.20 -1.31 -5.17
CA ALA A 41 5.49 -0.08 -4.43
C ALA A 41 6.96 0.34 -4.61
N ARG A 42 7.23 1.35 -5.44
CA ARG A 42 8.58 1.92 -5.63
C ARG A 42 8.83 2.94 -4.51
N GLN A 43 9.77 2.67 -3.60
CA GLN A 43 9.84 3.46 -2.37
C GLN A 43 10.89 4.57 -2.33
N ALA A 44 10.40 5.77 -1.99
CA ALA A 44 10.91 6.53 -0.85
C ALA A 44 9.81 6.50 0.24
N GLY A 45 10.12 6.74 1.52
CA GLY A 45 9.21 6.55 2.66
C GLY A 45 7.74 6.96 2.41
N SER A 46 6.82 6.02 2.61
CA SER A 46 5.35 6.12 2.40
C SER A 46 4.93 6.36 0.93
N GLU A 47 4.50 5.30 0.23
CA GLU A 47 3.96 5.40 -1.14
C GLU A 47 2.44 5.19 -1.16
N ARG A 48 1.75 6.07 -1.90
CA ARG A 48 0.30 6.18 -2.00
C ARG A 48 -0.21 5.43 -3.23
N LEU A 49 -1.04 4.40 -3.02
CA LEU A 49 -1.51 3.52 -4.09
C LEU A 49 -2.85 3.96 -4.71
N GLY A 50 -3.69 4.69 -3.97
CA GLY A 50 -5.07 5.03 -4.38
C GLY A 50 -5.23 6.05 -5.51
N LYS A 51 -4.17 6.48 -6.21
CA LYS A 51 -4.26 7.44 -7.33
C LYS A 51 -4.04 6.84 -8.72
N ARG A 52 -3.75 5.54 -8.82
CA ARG A 52 -3.20 4.97 -10.06
C ARG A 52 -3.95 3.78 -10.67
N LEU A 53 -5.13 3.42 -10.15
CA LEU A 53 -5.99 2.46 -10.86
C LEU A 53 -6.72 3.18 -12.01
N PRO A 54 -6.51 2.76 -13.28
CA PRO A 54 -7.38 3.21 -14.36
C PRO A 54 -8.81 2.76 -14.05
N LYS A 55 -9.78 3.63 -14.35
CA LYS A 55 -11.21 3.30 -14.28
C LYS A 55 -11.55 2.16 -15.22
#